data_AF-A0A9D7KBM1-F1
#
_entry.id   AF-A0A9D7KBM1-F1
#
_cell.length_a   1.000
_cell.length_b   1.000
_cell.length_c   1.000
_cell.angle_alpha   90.00
_cell.angle_beta   90.00
_cell.angle_gamma   90.00
#
_symmetry.space_group_name_H-M   'P 1'
#
loop_
_entity.id
_entity.type
_entity.pdbx_description
1 polymer ?
#
loop_
_entity_poly.entity_id
_entity_poly.type
_entity_poly.pdbx_seq_one_letter_code
_entity_poly.pdbx_strand_id
1 'polypeptide(L)'
;MDNQLSVYQYPTLTVLIDDSKSFLTSLAFQLNPKLACKAFHDTDAAINWLHHTHWHSTKNENEPIRVGYDKLTDSFERCCASIDLDLIYRIVMNRHRFDMPAVLVIDYAMPQMNGVEFCQAVQGLPCKKILLTGQADEKIAIDAFNRKLIDCFIKKNDPDALNQLEAEIVKLQKEFFHSQTSTLKDLLSRHSYSFLTDPTLGALVGQLCSFYNFEEYYLFPNPAAILFFDIQGKSTLMVIETEASLISQLEIAQDQGAPPEFLTALREFRVVPFFCDTGGVYREEVGHNWLSYCLPPQICRGRKDYYWALFDLPSHYLQGPVYSYADFLRDHAAGLTGYPPGY
;
A
#
# COMPACT_ATOMS: atom_id res chain seq x y z
N MET A 1 -6.17 -4.16 15.92
CA MET A 1 -6.75 -3.32 14.85
C MET A 1 -6.40 -3.95 13.49
N ASP A 2 -6.32 -5.28 13.42
CA ASP A 2 -5.32 -5.93 12.55
C ASP A 2 -5.83 -6.27 11.16
N ASN A 3 -7.11 -6.00 10.88
CA ASN A 3 -7.78 -6.38 9.63
C ASN A 3 -8.27 -5.17 8.83
N GLN A 4 -7.67 -3.99 9.01
CA GLN A 4 -8.06 -2.82 8.22
C GLN A 4 -7.30 -2.77 6.90
N LEU A 5 -8.04 -2.82 5.79
CA LEU A 5 -7.50 -2.71 4.44
C LEU A 5 -7.11 -1.27 4.10
N SER A 6 -5.87 -1.03 3.68
CA SER A 6 -5.43 0.27 3.14
C SER A 6 -5.87 0.42 1.68
N VAL A 7 -5.82 1.64 1.13
CA VAL A 7 -6.18 1.85 -0.29
C VAL A 7 -5.12 1.27 -1.22
N TYR A 8 -3.87 1.29 -0.79
CA TYR A 8 -2.74 0.63 -1.42
C TYR A 8 -1.68 0.29 -0.37
N GLN A 9 -0.81 -0.66 -0.69
CA GLN A 9 0.33 -1.05 0.11
C GLN A 9 1.40 -1.67 -0.78
N TYR A 10 2.65 -1.37 -0.49
CA TYR A 10 3.80 -1.94 -1.16
C TYR A 10 4.99 -1.99 -0.18
N PRO A 11 6.03 -2.80 -0.43
CA PRO A 11 7.23 -2.80 0.40
C PRO A 11 7.88 -1.42 0.47
N THR A 12 8.36 -1.05 1.64
CA THR A 12 8.96 0.28 1.88
C THR A 12 10.37 0.13 2.43
N LEU A 13 11.12 1.23 2.44
CA LEU A 13 12.45 1.27 2.98
C LEU A 13 12.41 1.42 4.51
N THR A 14 13.16 0.57 5.20
CA THR A 14 13.46 0.74 6.63
C THR A 14 14.77 1.50 6.77
N VAL A 15 14.79 2.55 7.59
CA VAL A 15 16.01 3.35 7.81
C VAL A 15 16.58 3.01 9.17
N LEU A 16 17.84 2.59 9.21
CA LEU A 16 18.57 2.24 10.43
C LEU A 16 19.50 3.40 10.80
N ILE A 17 19.41 3.92 12.02
CA ILE A 17 20.22 5.04 12.51
C ILE A 17 20.89 4.63 13.82
N ASP A 18 22.22 4.50 13.80
CA ASP A 18 23.05 4.12 14.95
C ASP A 18 24.50 4.55 14.65
N ASP A 19 25.23 5.11 15.62
CA ASP A 19 26.58 5.63 15.41
C ASP A 19 27.63 4.52 15.16
N SER A 20 27.30 3.27 15.51
CA SER A 20 28.13 2.09 15.29
C SER A 20 27.91 1.47 13.91
N LYS A 21 28.81 1.76 12.97
CA LYS A 21 28.84 1.13 11.63
C LYS A 21 28.83 -0.40 11.67
N SER A 22 29.54 -1.00 12.63
CA SER A 22 29.58 -2.46 12.82
C SER A 22 28.23 -3.01 13.24
N PHE A 23 27.53 -2.33 14.15
CA PHE A 23 26.19 -2.74 14.58
C PHE A 23 25.20 -2.65 13.42
N LEU A 24 25.19 -1.53 12.69
CA LEU A 24 24.34 -1.35 11.51
C LEU A 24 24.54 -2.44 10.45
N THR A 25 25.81 -2.77 10.16
CA THR A 25 26.15 -3.79 9.16
C THR A 25 25.69 -5.18 9.62
N SER A 26 25.91 -5.51 10.89
CA SER A 26 25.44 -6.77 11.48
C SER A 26 23.90 -6.87 11.47
N LEU A 27 23.22 -5.79 11.90
CA LEU A 27 21.77 -5.75 11.97
C LEU A 27 21.14 -5.90 10.59
N ALA A 28 21.61 -5.13 9.60
CA ALA A 28 21.12 -5.23 8.22
C ALA A 28 21.34 -6.62 7.61
N PHE A 29 22.39 -7.34 8.02
CA PHE A 29 22.65 -8.71 7.56
C PHE A 29 21.77 -9.77 8.27
N GLN A 30 21.43 -9.52 9.53
CA GLN A 30 20.60 -10.43 10.34
C GLN A 30 19.11 -10.29 10.06
N LEU A 31 18.66 -9.10 9.66
CA LEU A 31 17.29 -8.85 9.26
C LEU A 31 16.92 -9.66 8.01
N ASN A 32 15.64 -9.99 7.89
CA ASN A 32 15.06 -10.65 6.73
C ASN A 32 15.50 -9.94 5.43
N PRO A 33 16.10 -10.64 4.46
CA PRO A 33 16.56 -10.05 3.19
C PRO A 33 15.46 -9.37 2.35
N LYS A 34 14.19 -9.67 2.62
CA LYS A 34 13.04 -8.97 2.03
C LYS A 34 12.80 -7.59 2.62
N LEU A 35 13.45 -7.21 3.72
CA LEU A 35 13.36 -5.87 4.29
C LEU A 35 14.51 -5.02 3.74
N ALA A 36 14.20 -4.19 2.74
CA ALA A 36 15.17 -3.23 2.24
C ALA A 36 15.54 -2.23 3.34
N CYS A 37 16.84 -2.08 3.60
CA CYS A 37 17.36 -1.28 4.71
C CYS A 37 18.38 -0.25 4.23
N LYS A 38 18.24 1.00 4.67
CA LYS A 38 19.27 2.04 4.49
C LYS A 38 19.84 2.47 5.83
N ALA A 39 21.14 2.35 5.99
CA ALA A 39 21.82 2.63 7.25
C ALA A 39 22.52 4.01 7.25
N PHE A 40 22.43 4.72 8.37
CA PHE A 40 23.12 5.98 8.62
C PHE A 40 23.84 5.93 9.98
N HIS A 41 25.11 6.32 9.96
CA HIS A 41 25.95 6.43 11.17
C HIS A 41 26.14 7.87 11.63
N ASP A 42 25.52 8.81 10.92
CA ASP A 42 25.58 10.25 11.16
C ASP A 42 24.14 10.77 11.19
N THR A 43 23.74 11.39 12.30
CA THR A 43 22.35 11.80 12.52
C THR A 43 21.95 12.94 11.60
N ASP A 44 22.84 13.89 11.35
CA ASP A 44 22.56 15.04 10.48
C ASP A 44 22.38 14.62 9.02
N ALA A 45 23.22 13.70 8.54
CA ALA A 45 23.09 13.11 7.22
C ALA A 45 21.75 12.36 7.05
N ALA A 46 21.32 11.63 8.08
CA ALA A 46 20.03 10.94 8.07
C ALA A 46 18.85 11.93 7.99
N ILE A 47 18.85 12.97 8.84
CA ILE A 47 17.80 14.01 8.85
C ILE A 47 17.71 14.69 7.48
N ASN A 48 18.86 15.15 6.95
CA ASN A 48 18.91 15.81 5.64
C ASN A 48 18.38 14.91 4.52
N TRP A 49 18.77 13.64 4.52
CA TRP A 49 18.30 12.68 3.52
C TRP A 49 16.79 12.40 3.64
N LEU A 50 16.25 12.28 4.85
CA LEU A 50 14.83 12.06 5.09
C LEU A 50 13.99 13.25 4.59
N HIS A 51 14.38 14.48 4.90
CA HIS A 51 13.70 15.68 4.42
C HIS A 51 13.77 15.81 2.89
N HIS A 52 14.94 15.55 2.30
CA HIS A 52 15.12 15.59 0.85
C HIS A 52 14.22 14.55 0.14
N THR A 53 14.22 13.31 0.64
CA THR A 53 13.39 12.23 0.09
C THR A 53 11.89 12.52 0.20
N HIS A 54 11.47 13.07 1.35
CA HIS A 54 10.09 13.48 1.56
C HIS A 54 9.67 14.59 0.59
N TRP A 55 10.50 15.63 0.43
CA TRP A 55 10.24 16.73 -0.50
C TRP A 55 10.01 16.23 -1.94
N HIS A 56 10.90 15.38 -2.46
CA HIS A 56 10.76 14.81 -3.81
C HIS A 56 9.53 13.92 -3.96
N SER A 57 9.15 13.20 -2.90
CA SER A 57 7.93 12.37 -2.90
C SER A 57 6.66 13.22 -2.97
N THR A 58 6.64 14.38 -2.29
CA THR A 58 5.47 15.28 -2.26
C THR A 58 5.34 16.21 -3.47
N LYS A 59 6.44 16.49 -4.19
CA LYS A 59 6.42 17.42 -5.34
C LYS A 59 5.83 16.79 -6.61
N ASN A 60 5.71 15.47 -6.67
CA ASN A 60 5.02 14.82 -7.78
C ASN A 60 3.53 15.21 -7.76
N GLU A 61 3.08 15.95 -8.78
CA GLU A 61 1.73 16.51 -8.95
C GLU A 61 0.59 15.46 -9.08
N ASN A 62 0.87 14.21 -8.73
CA ASN A 62 -0.01 13.07 -8.88
C ASN A 62 -0.65 12.64 -7.55
N GLU A 63 -1.10 13.61 -6.75
CA GLU A 63 -1.95 13.30 -5.60
C GLU A 63 -3.33 12.81 -6.07
N PRO A 64 -3.85 11.68 -5.54
CA PRO A 64 -5.15 11.14 -5.94
C PRO A 64 -6.33 12.07 -5.65
N ILE A 65 -6.19 12.99 -4.68
CA ILE A 65 -7.24 13.91 -4.27
C ILE A 65 -6.95 15.28 -4.88
N ARG A 66 -7.85 15.78 -5.72
CA ARG A 66 -7.78 17.12 -6.31
C ARG A 66 -8.92 17.97 -5.77
N VAL A 67 -8.60 19.17 -5.29
CA VAL A 67 -9.62 20.13 -4.86
C VAL A 67 -9.88 21.10 -6.00
N GLY A 68 -11.09 21.02 -6.56
CA GLY A 68 -11.62 21.97 -7.53
C GLY A 68 -12.57 22.96 -6.86
N TYR A 69 -12.74 24.10 -7.52
CA TYR A 69 -13.75 25.10 -7.15
C TYR A 69 -14.83 25.12 -8.22
N ASP A 70 -16.08 25.35 -7.81
CA ASP A 70 -17.17 25.52 -8.76
C ASP A 70 -17.01 26.84 -9.52
N LYS A 71 -16.51 26.75 -10.75
CA LYS A 71 -16.33 27.90 -11.65
C LYS A 71 -17.67 28.51 -12.11
N LEU A 72 -18.80 27.82 -11.93
CA LEU A 72 -20.11 28.31 -12.39
C LEU A 72 -20.72 29.33 -11.42
N THR A 73 -20.34 29.31 -10.13
CA THR A 73 -20.91 30.21 -9.11
C THR A 73 -19.92 31.22 -8.54
N ASP A 74 -18.65 31.18 -8.94
CA ASP A 74 -17.54 32.05 -8.46
C ASP A 74 -17.51 32.15 -6.92
N SER A 75 -17.97 31.08 -6.25
CA SER A 75 -18.12 31.00 -4.81
C SER A 75 -16.96 30.18 -4.25
N PHE A 76 -16.06 30.85 -3.55
CA PHE A 76 -14.98 30.23 -2.79
C PHE A 76 -15.47 29.36 -1.61
N GLU A 77 -16.77 29.42 -1.28
CA GLU A 77 -17.37 28.62 -0.20
C GLU A 77 -17.77 27.21 -0.66
N ARG A 78 -17.80 26.95 -1.97
CA ARG A 78 -18.15 25.64 -2.54
C ARG A 78 -16.94 24.99 -3.21
N CYS A 79 -16.24 24.17 -2.44
CA CYS A 79 -15.17 23.31 -2.94
C CYS A 79 -15.71 21.91 -3.29
N CYS A 80 -15.29 21.37 -4.44
CA CYS A 80 -15.53 19.99 -4.82
C CYS A 80 -14.20 19.23 -4.80
N ALA A 81 -14.10 18.18 -3.99
CA ALA A 81 -12.98 17.24 -4.07
C ALA A 81 -13.29 16.19 -5.14
N SER A 82 -12.45 16.06 -6.16
CA SER A 82 -12.47 14.93 -7.09
C SER A 82 -11.36 13.95 -6.73
N ILE A 83 -11.61 12.66 -6.95
CA ILE A 83 -10.64 11.59 -6.72
C ILE A 83 -10.29 10.96 -8.06
N ASP A 84 -9.01 10.98 -8.39
CA ASP A 84 -8.47 10.32 -9.57
C ASP A 84 -7.95 8.94 -9.16
N LEU A 85 -8.82 7.94 -9.28
CA LEU A 85 -8.54 6.56 -8.89
C LEU A 85 -7.44 5.92 -9.73
N ASP A 86 -7.25 6.37 -10.97
CA ASP A 86 -6.20 5.88 -11.85
C ASP A 86 -4.81 6.15 -11.26
N LEU A 87 -4.65 7.28 -10.56
CA LEU A 87 -3.38 7.62 -9.93
C LEU A 87 -2.99 6.62 -8.84
N ILE A 88 -3.94 5.92 -8.22
CA ILE A 88 -3.67 4.94 -7.17
C ILE A 88 -2.89 3.74 -7.73
N TYR A 89 -3.43 3.06 -8.74
CA TYR A 89 -2.75 1.88 -9.28
C TYR A 89 -1.51 2.26 -10.11
N ARG A 90 -1.47 3.48 -10.67
CA ARG A 90 -0.27 4.02 -11.35
C ARG A 90 0.93 4.22 -10.42
N ILE A 91 0.74 4.21 -9.10
CA ILE A 91 1.86 4.20 -8.14
C ILE A 91 2.83 3.06 -8.46
N VAL A 92 2.35 1.91 -8.94
CA VAL A 92 3.20 0.77 -9.32
C VAL A 92 4.20 1.10 -10.44
N MET A 93 3.95 2.13 -11.24
CA MET A 93 4.85 2.60 -12.30
C MET A 93 5.96 3.52 -11.77
N ASN A 94 5.84 3.99 -10.53
CA ASN A 94 6.90 4.75 -9.89
C ASN A 94 8.01 3.80 -9.43
N ARG A 95 9.16 3.84 -10.12
CA ARG A 95 10.36 3.07 -9.77
C ARG A 95 10.85 3.38 -8.34
N HIS A 96 10.63 4.61 -7.87
CA HIS A 96 11.08 5.10 -6.56
C HIS A 96 10.07 4.83 -5.43
N ARG A 97 8.93 4.17 -5.68
CA ARG A 97 7.93 3.92 -4.62
C ARG A 97 8.52 3.15 -3.43
N PHE A 98 9.46 2.24 -3.69
CA PHE A 98 10.12 1.44 -2.66
C PHE A 98 11.18 2.21 -1.87
N ASP A 99 11.63 3.38 -2.35
CA ASP A 99 12.55 4.26 -1.61
C ASP A 99 11.85 5.00 -0.44
N MET A 100 10.53 4.85 -0.30
CA MET A 100 9.72 5.51 0.73
C MET A 100 10.17 5.10 2.15
N PRO A 101 10.69 6.03 2.98
CA PRO A 101 11.14 5.73 4.33
C PRO A 101 9.95 5.64 5.30
N ALA A 102 9.35 4.45 5.43
CA ALA A 102 8.14 4.26 6.24
C ALA A 102 8.44 4.03 7.72
N VAL A 103 9.51 3.31 8.05
CA VAL A 103 9.90 2.95 9.42
C VAL A 103 11.35 3.35 9.67
N LEU A 104 11.58 4.06 10.77
CA LEU A 104 12.90 4.42 11.28
C LEU A 104 13.21 3.55 12.51
N VAL A 105 14.38 2.91 12.52
CA VAL A 105 14.93 2.18 13.66
C VAL A 105 16.12 2.98 14.17
N ILE A 106 15.99 3.55 15.36
CA ILE A 106 16.88 4.60 15.86
C ILE A 106 17.50 4.14 17.16
N ASP A 107 18.83 4.18 17.27
CA ASP A 107 19.47 3.99 18.56
C ASP A 107 19.25 5.17 19.49
N TYR A 108 19.08 4.90 20.77
CA TYR A 108 18.99 5.96 21.77
C TYR A 108 20.36 6.62 22.00
N ALA A 109 21.42 5.83 22.19
CA ALA A 109 22.70 6.29 22.72
C ALA A 109 23.68 6.74 21.61
N MET A 110 23.34 7.81 20.91
CA MET A 110 24.18 8.38 19.84
C MET A 110 24.85 9.70 20.29
N PRO A 111 26.14 9.93 19.98
CA PRO A 111 26.92 11.05 20.53
C PRO A 111 26.61 12.41 19.91
N GLN A 112 26.13 12.48 18.67
CA GLN A 112 25.77 13.75 18.01
C GLN A 112 24.45 14.30 18.55
N MET A 113 23.46 13.43 18.66
CA MET A 113 22.10 13.71 19.08
C MET A 113 21.49 12.40 19.56
N ASN A 114 20.83 12.37 20.72
CA ASN A 114 20.24 11.12 21.19
C ASN A 114 18.99 10.74 20.36
N GLY A 115 18.57 9.48 20.43
CA GLY A 115 17.46 8.99 19.61
C GLY A 115 16.12 9.70 19.84
N VAL A 116 15.89 10.28 21.02
CA VAL A 116 14.67 11.04 21.32
C VAL A 116 14.71 12.41 20.65
N GLU A 117 15.84 13.12 20.75
CA GLU A 117 16.07 14.38 20.05
C GLU A 117 15.97 14.19 18.52
N PHE A 118 16.49 13.07 18.00
CA PHE A 118 16.35 12.71 16.60
C PHE A 118 14.89 12.56 16.20
N CYS A 119 14.09 11.82 16.99
CA CYS A 119 12.66 11.67 16.73
C CYS A 119 11.91 13.00 16.75
N GLN A 120 12.33 13.97 17.56
CA GLN A 120 11.76 15.32 17.59
C GLN A 120 12.10 16.08 16.30
N ALA A 121 13.35 16.01 15.84
CA ALA A 121 13.78 16.66 14.61
C ALA A 121 13.00 16.19 13.38
N VAL A 122 12.63 14.91 13.33
CA VAL A 122 11.85 14.32 12.21
C VAL A 122 10.36 14.15 12.52
N GLN A 123 9.83 14.79 13.57
CA GLN A 123 8.44 14.60 14.00
C GLN A 123 7.42 14.94 12.91
N GLY A 124 7.72 15.95 12.07
CA GLY A 124 6.86 16.38 10.96
C GLY A 124 6.87 15.46 9.74
N LEU A 125 7.76 14.46 9.69
CA LEU A 125 7.79 13.49 8.60
C LEU A 125 6.80 12.35 8.86
N PRO A 126 6.08 11.87 7.83
CA PRO A 126 5.06 10.83 7.98
C PRO A 126 5.70 9.44 8.12
N CYS A 127 6.59 9.24 9.08
CA CYS A 127 7.29 7.97 9.31
C CYS A 127 7.00 7.43 10.72
N LYS A 128 7.06 6.10 10.84
CA LYS A 128 6.96 5.36 12.09
C LYS A 128 8.33 5.23 12.73
N LYS A 129 8.41 5.26 14.06
CA LYS A 129 9.69 5.26 14.78
C LYS A 129 9.75 4.13 15.81
N ILE A 130 10.79 3.30 15.70
CA ILE A 130 11.20 2.30 16.68
C ILE A 130 12.48 2.80 17.35
N LEU A 131 12.46 2.95 18.68
CA LEU A 131 13.63 3.33 19.46
C LEU A 131 14.32 2.09 20.04
N LEU A 132 15.59 1.87 19.70
CA LEU A 132 16.43 0.85 20.33
C LEU A 132 17.04 1.43 21.61
N THR A 133 16.93 0.70 22.71
CA THR A 133 17.31 1.18 24.05
C THR A 133 18.27 0.23 24.74
N GLY A 134 19.17 0.79 25.54
CA GLY A 134 19.96 0.05 26.53
C GLY A 134 19.16 -0.14 27.83
N GLN A 135 19.75 -0.86 28.80
CA GLN A 135 19.09 -1.10 30.09
C GLN A 135 18.85 0.18 30.92
N ALA A 136 19.63 1.24 30.70
CA ALA A 136 19.58 2.46 31.52
C ALA A 136 18.47 3.44 31.09
N ASP A 137 17.88 3.27 29.90
CA ASP A 137 17.13 4.34 29.21
C ASP A 137 15.62 4.03 29.06
N GLU A 138 15.13 2.98 29.73
CA GLU A 138 13.76 2.50 29.58
C GLU A 138 12.69 3.55 29.96
N LYS A 139 12.92 4.32 31.02
CA LYS A 139 11.97 5.38 31.44
C LYS A 139 11.81 6.46 30.38
N ILE A 140 12.90 6.82 29.72
CA ILE A 140 12.90 7.85 28.67
C ILE A 140 12.13 7.35 27.45
N ALA A 141 12.30 6.07 27.09
CA ALA A 141 11.55 5.45 26.00
C ALA A 141 10.05 5.34 26.30
N ILE A 142 9.68 4.99 27.55
CA ILE A 142 8.28 4.98 27.99
C ILE A 142 7.67 6.38 27.87
N ASP A 143 8.38 7.42 28.30
CA ASP A 143 7.90 8.80 28.20
C ASP A 143 7.76 9.25 26.73
N ALA A 144 8.71 8.90 25.86
CA ALA A 144 8.65 9.18 24.44
C ALA A 144 7.46 8.47 23.76
N PHE A 145 7.21 7.21 24.12
CA PHE A 145 6.08 6.42 23.62
C PHE A 145 4.74 7.01 24.08
N ASN A 146 4.61 7.35 25.37
CA ASN A 146 3.38 7.96 25.91
C ASN A 146 3.07 9.32 25.27
N ARG A 147 4.10 10.07 24.86
CA ARG A 147 3.97 11.32 24.11
C ARG A 147 3.72 11.12 22.61
N LYS A 148 3.64 9.88 22.13
CA LYS A 148 3.53 9.50 20.71
C LYS A 148 4.68 10.05 19.86
N LEU A 149 5.83 10.27 20.47
CA LEU A 149 7.04 10.67 19.75
C LEU A 149 7.66 9.48 19.02
N ILE A 150 7.49 8.28 19.59
CA ILE A 150 7.87 6.99 19.00
C ILE A 150 6.65 6.07 18.97
N ASP A 151 6.63 5.11 18.05
CA ASP A 151 5.56 4.12 17.92
C ASP A 151 5.88 2.81 18.64
N CYS A 152 7.16 2.52 18.90
CA CYS A 152 7.61 1.34 19.64
C CYS A 152 9.02 1.58 20.22
N PHE A 153 9.41 0.81 21.24
CA PHE A 153 10.79 0.72 21.70
C PHE A 153 11.18 -0.73 21.97
N ILE A 154 12.44 -1.08 21.71
CA ILE A 154 12.97 -2.44 21.87
C ILE A 154 14.28 -2.38 22.65
N LYS A 155 14.49 -3.33 23.55
CA LYS A 155 15.73 -3.43 24.34
C LYS A 155 16.79 -4.20 23.55
N LYS A 156 17.95 -3.60 23.30
CA LYS A 156 19.04 -4.22 22.52
C LYS A 156 19.54 -5.55 23.12
N ASN A 157 19.45 -5.70 24.43
CA ASN A 157 19.94 -6.88 25.16
C ASN A 157 18.87 -7.98 25.33
N ASP A 158 17.65 -7.80 24.81
CA ASP A 158 16.65 -8.85 24.80
C ASP A 158 17.11 -9.96 23.84
N PRO A 159 17.19 -11.25 24.27
CA PRO A 159 17.52 -12.36 23.38
C PRO A 159 16.62 -12.46 22.15
N ASP A 160 15.39 -11.95 22.23
CA ASP A 160 14.39 -11.97 21.15
C ASP A 160 14.27 -10.61 20.42
N ALA A 161 15.16 -9.65 20.70
CA ALA A 161 15.09 -8.29 20.15
C ALA A 161 14.98 -8.25 18.62
N LEU A 162 15.70 -9.14 17.92
CA LEU A 162 15.70 -9.19 16.46
C LEU A 162 14.33 -9.62 15.90
N ASN A 163 13.73 -10.67 16.43
CA ASN A 163 12.42 -11.15 15.98
C ASN A 163 11.33 -10.12 16.31
N GLN A 164 11.39 -9.51 17.49
CA GLN A 164 10.50 -8.41 17.87
C GLN A 164 10.65 -7.23 16.91
N LEU A 165 11.89 -6.87 16.55
CA LEU A 165 12.16 -5.77 15.62
C LEU A 165 11.58 -6.07 14.23
N GLU A 166 11.80 -7.25 13.68
CA GLU A 166 11.22 -7.63 12.38
C GLU A 166 9.69 -7.58 12.38
N ALA A 167 9.07 -8.14 13.43
CA ALA A 167 7.62 -8.15 13.57
C ALA A 167 7.05 -6.72 13.67
N GLU A 168 7.70 -5.85 14.47
CA GLU A 168 7.28 -4.47 14.63
C GLU A 168 7.55 -3.63 13.38
N ILE A 169 8.64 -3.87 12.63
CA ILE A 169 8.85 -3.22 11.33
C ILE A 169 7.69 -3.54 10.38
N VAL A 170 7.35 -4.81 10.19
CA VAL A 170 6.27 -5.23 9.27
C VAL A 170 4.92 -4.66 9.71
N LYS A 171 4.64 -4.67 11.02
CA LYS A 171 3.41 -4.09 11.58
C LYS A 171 3.34 -2.58 11.35
N LEU A 172 4.41 -1.85 11.67
CA LEU A 172 4.44 -0.40 11.53
C LEU A 172 4.42 0.05 10.05
N GLN A 173 5.00 -0.72 9.13
CA GLN A 173 4.85 -0.48 7.69
C GLN A 173 3.37 -0.54 7.26
N LYS A 174 2.60 -1.52 7.75
CA LYS A 174 1.14 -1.59 7.49
C LYS A 174 0.41 -0.39 8.10
N GLU A 175 0.72 -0.04 9.34
CA GLU A 175 0.11 1.12 10.02
C GLU A 175 0.44 2.46 9.35
N PHE A 176 1.64 2.57 8.76
CA PHE A 176 2.04 3.72 7.96
C PHE A 176 1.06 3.92 6.79
N PHE A 177 0.81 2.90 5.97
CA PHE A 177 -0.16 3.00 4.86
C PHE A 177 -1.59 3.21 5.34
N HIS A 178 -1.97 2.60 6.46
CA HIS A 178 -3.29 2.82 7.04
C HIS A 178 -3.49 4.31 7.40
N SER A 179 -2.49 4.93 8.02
CA SER A 179 -2.51 6.34 8.40
C SER A 179 -2.51 7.24 7.16
N GLN A 180 -1.60 6.97 6.20
CA GLN A 180 -1.44 7.76 4.98
C GLN A 180 -2.67 7.72 4.06
N THR A 181 -3.36 6.58 4.00
CA THR A 181 -4.50 6.39 3.09
C THR A 181 -5.86 6.57 3.77
N SER A 182 -5.89 6.92 5.06
CA SER A 182 -7.13 7.03 5.86
C SER A 182 -8.15 8.00 5.26
N THR A 183 -7.73 9.22 4.93
CA THR A 183 -8.60 10.24 4.29
C THR A 183 -9.17 9.74 2.96
N LEU A 184 -8.32 9.16 2.12
CA LEU A 184 -8.73 8.62 0.82
C LEU A 184 -9.73 7.46 0.99
N LYS A 185 -9.44 6.54 1.92
CA LYS A 185 -10.31 5.44 2.28
C LYS A 185 -11.69 5.92 2.74
N ASP A 186 -11.73 6.92 3.61
CA ASP A 186 -12.99 7.47 4.14
C ASP A 186 -13.85 8.06 3.02
N LEU A 187 -13.25 8.78 2.07
CA LEU A 187 -13.97 9.32 0.91
C LEU A 187 -14.48 8.20 -0.02
N LEU A 188 -13.64 7.21 -0.32
CA LEU A 188 -13.99 6.10 -1.21
C LEU A 188 -15.04 5.16 -0.64
N SER A 189 -15.04 4.97 0.69
CA SER A 189 -15.99 4.11 1.39
C SER A 189 -17.44 4.58 1.31
N ARG A 190 -17.66 5.88 1.03
CA ARG A 190 -18.99 6.47 0.84
C ARG A 190 -19.57 6.22 -0.56
N HIS A 191 -18.76 5.68 -1.46
CA HIS A 191 -19.11 5.35 -2.85
C HIS A 191 -18.99 3.83 -3.10
N SER A 192 -18.60 3.43 -4.31
CA SER A 192 -18.55 2.04 -4.78
C SER A 192 -17.58 1.13 -4.02
N TYR A 193 -16.73 1.66 -3.14
CA TYR A 193 -15.66 0.92 -2.44
C TYR A 193 -15.96 0.69 -0.96
N SER A 194 -17.23 0.47 -0.61
CA SER A 194 -17.65 0.19 0.79
C SER A 194 -16.87 -0.96 1.44
N PHE A 195 -16.38 -1.91 0.65
CA PHE A 195 -15.58 -3.06 1.08
C PHE A 195 -14.25 -2.69 1.75
N LEU A 196 -13.69 -1.51 1.48
CA LEU A 196 -12.45 -1.04 2.12
C LEU A 196 -12.59 -0.94 3.65
N THR A 197 -13.82 -0.74 4.14
CA THR A 197 -14.12 -0.63 5.58
C THR A 197 -14.53 -1.94 6.22
N ASP A 198 -14.62 -3.03 5.44
CA ASP A 198 -15.04 -4.33 5.93
C ASP A 198 -13.84 -5.11 6.51
N PRO A 199 -13.84 -5.43 7.81
CA PRO A 199 -12.74 -6.17 8.43
C PRO A 199 -12.64 -7.62 7.92
N THR A 200 -13.73 -8.22 7.46
CA THR A 200 -13.70 -9.58 6.89
C THR A 200 -12.99 -9.57 5.55
N LEU A 201 -13.24 -8.54 4.72
CA LEU A 201 -12.52 -8.40 3.47
C LEU A 201 -11.04 -8.06 3.70
N GLY A 202 -10.72 -7.21 4.68
CA GLY A 202 -9.32 -6.96 5.04
C GLY A 202 -8.58 -8.22 5.50
N ALA A 203 -9.25 -9.10 6.26
CA ALA A 203 -8.70 -10.40 6.64
C ALA A 203 -8.47 -11.31 5.42
N LEU A 204 -9.44 -11.36 4.49
CA LEU A 204 -9.35 -12.14 3.25
C LEU A 204 -8.18 -11.66 2.39
N VAL A 205 -8.03 -10.35 2.19
CA VAL A 205 -6.89 -9.78 1.44
C VAL A 205 -5.57 -10.15 2.11
N GLY A 206 -5.48 -10.06 3.44
CA GLY A 206 -4.30 -10.51 4.18
C GLY A 206 -3.97 -11.99 3.96
N GLN A 207 -4.99 -12.87 3.97
CA GLN A 207 -4.84 -14.29 3.68
C GLN A 207 -4.36 -14.55 2.25
N LEU A 208 -4.92 -13.84 1.27
CA LEU A 208 -4.52 -13.94 -0.13
C LEU A 208 -3.06 -13.50 -0.31
N CYS A 209 -2.65 -12.39 0.32
CA CYS A 209 -1.25 -11.95 0.30
C CYS A 209 -0.31 -13.02 0.86
N SER A 210 -0.65 -13.66 1.98
CA SER A 210 0.17 -14.72 2.55
C SER A 210 0.17 -16.00 1.72
N PHE A 211 -0.96 -16.39 1.13
CA PHE A 211 -1.08 -17.64 0.38
C PHE A 211 -0.41 -17.57 -1.01
N TYR A 212 -0.62 -16.46 -1.72
CA TYR A 212 -0.08 -16.26 -3.07
C TYR A 212 1.26 -15.52 -3.08
N ASN A 213 1.77 -15.09 -1.92
CA ASN A 213 2.97 -14.26 -1.78
C ASN A 213 2.88 -12.93 -2.55
N PHE A 214 1.73 -12.26 -2.45
CA PHE A 214 1.60 -10.90 -2.96
C PHE A 214 2.32 -9.94 -2.03
N GLU A 215 3.23 -9.16 -2.61
CA GLU A 215 4.04 -8.17 -1.88
C GLU A 215 3.39 -6.78 -1.95
N GLU A 216 2.64 -6.49 -3.02
CA GLU A 216 1.97 -5.21 -3.24
C GLU A 216 0.48 -5.40 -3.53
N TYR A 217 -0.34 -4.43 -3.15
CA TYR A 217 -1.71 -4.31 -3.62
C TYR A 217 -2.14 -2.85 -3.78
N TYR A 218 -3.06 -2.61 -4.72
CA TYR A 218 -3.58 -1.29 -5.07
C TYR A 218 -5.07 -1.38 -5.36
N LEU A 219 -5.84 -0.37 -4.95
CA LEU A 219 -7.22 -0.25 -5.39
C LEU A 219 -7.27 -0.04 -6.92
N PHE A 220 -8.17 -0.76 -7.58
CA PHE A 220 -8.38 -0.68 -9.02
C PHE A 220 -9.78 -0.13 -9.34
N PRO A 221 -9.90 0.84 -10.28
CA PRO A 221 -11.13 1.60 -10.46
C PRO A 221 -12.25 0.86 -11.18
N ASN A 222 -11.93 0.14 -12.27
CA ASN A 222 -12.94 -0.42 -13.15
C ASN A 222 -12.52 -1.79 -13.71
N PRO A 223 -13.09 -2.91 -13.23
CA PRO A 223 -14.16 -3.00 -12.22
C PRO A 223 -13.66 -2.66 -10.81
N ALA A 224 -14.58 -2.59 -9.83
CA ALA A 224 -14.22 -2.40 -8.43
C ALA A 224 -13.40 -3.60 -7.95
N ALA A 225 -12.10 -3.39 -7.77
CA ALA A 225 -11.17 -4.50 -7.60
C ALA A 225 -9.94 -4.12 -6.78
N ILE A 226 -9.17 -5.13 -6.39
CA ILE A 226 -7.85 -4.99 -5.78
C ILE A 226 -6.85 -5.63 -6.73
N LEU A 227 -5.87 -4.85 -7.17
CA LEU A 227 -4.77 -5.29 -8.01
C LEU A 227 -3.59 -5.68 -7.14
N PHE A 228 -3.18 -6.94 -7.22
CA PHE A 228 -2.03 -7.52 -6.53
C PHE A 228 -0.81 -7.64 -7.43
N PHE A 229 0.37 -7.56 -6.82
CA PHE A 229 1.63 -7.95 -7.46
C PHE A 229 2.43 -8.89 -6.57
N ASP A 230 3.02 -9.92 -7.17
CA ASP A 230 4.04 -10.73 -6.53
C ASP A 230 5.41 -10.05 -6.55
N ILE A 231 6.42 -10.68 -5.94
CA ILE A 231 7.78 -10.14 -5.88
C ILE A 231 8.43 -9.91 -7.26
N GLN A 232 8.00 -10.63 -8.30
CA GLN A 232 8.49 -10.52 -9.67
C GLN A 232 7.69 -9.50 -10.50
N GLY A 233 6.65 -8.89 -9.93
CA GLY A 233 5.79 -7.93 -10.62
C GLY A 233 4.71 -8.58 -11.48
N LYS A 234 4.36 -9.86 -11.25
CA LYS A 234 3.19 -10.48 -11.91
C LYS A 234 1.91 -9.89 -11.32
N SER A 235 1.06 -9.33 -12.17
CA SER A 235 -0.22 -8.74 -11.76
C SER A 235 -1.34 -9.77 -11.65
N THR A 236 -2.13 -9.69 -10.58
CA THR A 236 -3.36 -10.47 -10.38
C THR A 236 -4.47 -9.54 -9.90
N LEU A 237 -5.62 -9.55 -10.57
CA LEU A 237 -6.77 -8.71 -10.24
C LEU A 237 -7.81 -9.51 -9.46
N MET A 238 -8.14 -9.05 -8.26
CA MET A 238 -9.30 -9.54 -7.51
C MET A 238 -10.49 -8.64 -7.78
N VAL A 239 -11.40 -9.10 -8.63
CA VAL A 239 -12.67 -8.42 -8.88
C VAL A 239 -13.61 -8.68 -7.72
N ILE A 240 -14.24 -7.63 -7.19
CA ILE A 240 -15.09 -7.70 -6.01
C ILE A 240 -16.44 -7.09 -6.36
N GLU A 241 -17.46 -7.93 -6.32
CA GLU A 241 -18.83 -7.55 -6.63
C GLU A 241 -19.73 -7.73 -5.41
N THR A 242 -20.82 -6.98 -5.40
CA THR A 242 -21.95 -7.12 -4.48
C THR A 242 -23.16 -7.59 -5.26
N GLU A 243 -24.20 -8.08 -4.59
CA GLU A 243 -25.47 -8.39 -5.26
C GLU A 243 -25.98 -7.20 -6.10
N ALA A 244 -25.93 -5.99 -5.53
CA ALA A 244 -26.37 -4.78 -6.21
C ALA A 244 -25.57 -4.49 -7.49
N SER A 245 -24.24 -4.66 -7.45
CA SER A 245 -23.41 -4.41 -8.63
C SER A 245 -23.56 -5.50 -9.70
N LEU A 246 -23.73 -6.77 -9.31
CA LEU A 246 -24.06 -7.85 -10.25
C LEU A 246 -25.44 -7.63 -10.90
N ILE A 247 -26.41 -7.11 -10.17
CA ILE A 247 -27.72 -6.74 -10.74
C ILE A 247 -27.56 -5.59 -11.73
N SER A 248 -26.80 -4.53 -11.42
CA SER A 248 -26.54 -3.46 -12.39
C SER A 248 -25.83 -3.96 -13.64
N GLN A 249 -24.88 -4.89 -13.49
CA GLN A 249 -24.23 -5.55 -14.64
C GLN A 249 -25.19 -6.40 -15.47
N LEU A 250 -26.13 -7.08 -14.83
CA LEU A 250 -27.18 -7.85 -15.51
C LEU A 250 -28.05 -6.95 -16.38
N GLU A 251 -28.43 -5.76 -15.91
CA GLU A 251 -29.20 -4.78 -16.68
C GLU A 251 -28.42 -4.31 -17.91
N ILE A 252 -27.15 -3.93 -17.73
CA ILE A 252 -26.28 -3.50 -18.84
C ILE A 252 -26.11 -4.64 -19.86
N ALA A 253 -25.88 -5.87 -19.40
CA ALA A 253 -25.73 -7.02 -20.28
C ALA A 253 -27.00 -7.33 -21.08
N GLN A 254 -28.19 -7.13 -20.50
CA GLN A 254 -29.46 -7.28 -21.21
C GLN A 254 -29.60 -6.25 -22.33
N ASP A 255 -29.26 -4.99 -22.05
CA ASP A 255 -29.33 -3.91 -23.04
C ASP A 255 -28.33 -4.12 -24.19
N GLN A 256 -27.21 -4.78 -23.92
CA GLN A 256 -26.18 -5.13 -24.92
C GLN A 256 -26.41 -6.50 -25.60
N GLY A 257 -27.59 -7.10 -25.45
CA GLY A 257 -27.97 -8.32 -26.16
C GLY A 257 -27.19 -9.57 -25.75
N ALA A 258 -26.74 -9.66 -24.49
CA ALA A 258 -25.94 -10.79 -24.03
C ALA A 258 -26.69 -12.13 -24.08
N PRO A 259 -25.98 -13.26 -24.24
CA PRO A 259 -26.62 -14.58 -24.34
C PRO A 259 -27.47 -14.93 -23.10
N PRO A 260 -28.63 -15.61 -23.25
CA PRO A 260 -29.50 -15.97 -22.13
C PRO A 260 -28.82 -16.78 -21.03
N GLU A 261 -27.84 -17.61 -21.39
CA GLU A 261 -27.03 -18.40 -20.47
C GLU A 261 -26.20 -17.51 -19.53
N PHE A 262 -25.58 -16.46 -20.08
CA PHE A 262 -24.82 -15.47 -19.33
C PHE A 262 -25.73 -14.65 -18.40
N LEU A 263 -26.88 -14.19 -18.92
CA LEU A 263 -27.88 -13.47 -18.12
C LEU A 263 -28.41 -14.30 -16.95
N THR A 264 -28.63 -15.60 -17.18
CA THR A 264 -29.06 -16.52 -16.12
C THR A 264 -27.95 -16.71 -15.07
N ALA A 265 -26.70 -16.86 -15.52
CA ALA A 265 -25.56 -16.99 -14.62
C ALA A 265 -25.34 -15.75 -13.74
N LEU A 266 -25.49 -14.54 -14.29
CA LEU A 266 -25.42 -13.28 -13.53
C LEU A 266 -26.59 -13.16 -12.54
N ARG A 267 -27.82 -13.47 -12.97
CA ARG A 267 -29.02 -13.41 -12.12
C ARG A 267 -28.93 -14.35 -10.91
N GLU A 268 -28.30 -15.51 -11.08
CA GLU A 268 -28.08 -16.49 -10.02
C GLU A 268 -26.76 -16.28 -9.26
N PHE A 269 -26.03 -15.18 -9.53
CA PHE A 269 -24.74 -14.84 -8.92
C PHE A 269 -23.70 -15.97 -9.01
N ARG A 270 -23.70 -16.72 -10.12
CA ARG A 270 -22.78 -17.85 -10.36
C ARG A 270 -21.51 -17.47 -11.10
N VAL A 271 -21.40 -16.23 -11.56
CA VAL A 271 -20.25 -15.73 -12.31
C VAL A 271 -19.90 -14.32 -11.85
N VAL A 272 -18.60 -14.04 -11.79
CA VAL A 272 -18.04 -12.68 -11.74
C VAL A 272 -17.38 -12.43 -13.09
N PRO A 273 -17.77 -11.38 -13.83
CA PRO A 273 -17.18 -11.08 -15.12
C PRO A 273 -15.98 -10.14 -15.01
N PHE A 274 -15.02 -10.30 -15.92
CA PHE A 274 -13.96 -9.34 -16.17
C PHE A 274 -13.62 -9.31 -17.67
N PHE A 275 -14.21 -8.34 -18.38
CA PHE A 275 -13.99 -8.18 -19.83
C PHE A 275 -12.70 -7.41 -20.11
N CYS A 276 -11.57 -8.08 -19.94
CA CYS A 276 -10.26 -7.46 -20.04
C CYS A 276 -9.97 -6.88 -21.44
N ASP A 277 -10.47 -7.49 -22.51
CA ASP A 277 -10.21 -7.04 -23.88
C ASP A 277 -10.97 -5.77 -24.27
N THR A 278 -12.08 -5.47 -23.61
CA THR A 278 -12.96 -4.34 -23.93
C THR A 278 -12.86 -3.19 -22.93
N GLY A 279 -11.88 -3.21 -22.03
CA GLY A 279 -11.73 -2.19 -20.99
C GLY A 279 -12.80 -2.31 -19.88
N GLY A 280 -13.35 -3.50 -19.66
CA GLY A 280 -14.46 -3.74 -18.72
C GLY A 280 -15.83 -3.36 -19.26
N VAL A 281 -15.95 -3.01 -20.55
CA VAL A 281 -17.23 -2.61 -21.16
C VAL A 281 -17.90 -3.79 -21.84
N TYR A 282 -19.19 -3.97 -21.56
CA TYR A 282 -20.04 -4.91 -22.28
C TYR A 282 -20.24 -4.42 -23.72
N ARG A 283 -19.74 -5.20 -24.69
CA ARG A 283 -19.86 -4.90 -26.13
C ARG A 283 -20.48 -6.09 -26.86
N GLU A 284 -21.38 -5.80 -27.79
CA GLU A 284 -21.95 -6.82 -28.69
C GLU A 284 -20.87 -7.60 -29.47
N GLU A 285 -19.73 -6.96 -29.75
CA GLU A 285 -18.57 -7.55 -30.45
C GLU A 285 -17.98 -8.79 -29.74
N VAL A 286 -18.22 -8.95 -28.42
CA VAL A 286 -17.81 -10.13 -27.65
C VAL A 286 -18.59 -11.39 -28.10
N GLY A 287 -19.73 -11.21 -28.77
CA GLY A 287 -20.48 -12.28 -29.42
C GLY A 287 -21.04 -13.30 -28.41
N HIS A 288 -20.69 -14.57 -28.57
CA HIS A 288 -21.16 -15.66 -27.69
C HIS A 288 -20.16 -16.02 -26.59
N ASN A 289 -18.98 -15.41 -26.58
CA ASN A 289 -17.87 -15.80 -25.69
C ASN A 289 -17.89 -15.08 -24.34
N TRP A 290 -19.05 -14.57 -23.88
CA TRP A 290 -19.12 -13.77 -22.66
C TRP A 290 -18.70 -14.57 -21.42
N LEU A 291 -19.07 -15.85 -21.39
CA LEU A 291 -18.71 -16.76 -20.29
C LEU A 291 -17.21 -17.04 -20.19
N SER A 292 -16.41 -16.88 -21.26
CA SER A 292 -14.95 -17.08 -21.17
C SER A 292 -14.24 -15.96 -20.41
N TYR A 293 -14.89 -14.80 -20.25
CA TYR A 293 -14.40 -13.68 -19.44
C TYR A 293 -14.85 -13.76 -17.98
N CYS A 294 -15.48 -14.87 -17.60
CA CYS A 294 -16.11 -15.04 -16.30
C CYS A 294 -15.44 -16.15 -15.49
N LEU A 295 -15.42 -15.96 -14.17
CA LEU A 295 -15.01 -17.00 -13.23
C LEU A 295 -16.10 -17.26 -12.20
N PRO A 296 -16.21 -18.49 -11.67
CA PRO A 296 -17.11 -18.78 -10.58
C PRO A 296 -16.70 -17.99 -9.33
N PRO A 297 -17.63 -17.28 -8.66
CA PRO A 297 -17.30 -16.49 -7.49
C PRO A 297 -17.00 -17.36 -6.28
N GLN A 298 -16.03 -16.91 -5.50
CA GLN A 298 -15.96 -17.22 -4.08
C GLN A 298 -16.76 -16.17 -3.30
N ILE A 299 -17.26 -16.55 -2.12
CA ILE A 299 -18.14 -15.70 -1.31
C ILE A 299 -17.41 -15.31 -0.03
N CYS A 300 -17.33 -14.01 0.22
CA CYS A 300 -16.88 -13.46 1.49
C CYS A 300 -18.06 -12.79 2.20
N ARG A 301 -18.49 -13.36 3.34
CA ARG A 301 -19.61 -12.85 4.13
C ARG A 301 -19.12 -11.86 5.17
N GLY A 302 -19.14 -10.58 4.83
CA GLY A 302 -18.79 -9.47 5.72
C GLY A 302 -20.02 -8.73 6.23
N ARG A 303 -19.94 -7.41 6.28
CA ARG A 303 -21.07 -6.49 6.43
C ARG A 303 -22.06 -6.61 5.27
N LYS A 304 -21.56 -7.02 4.11
CA LYS A 304 -22.32 -7.43 2.93
C LYS A 304 -21.74 -8.74 2.41
N ASP A 305 -22.51 -9.43 1.58
CA ASP A 305 -21.99 -10.55 0.81
C ASP A 305 -21.23 -10.01 -0.41
N TYR A 306 -19.95 -10.39 -0.48
CA TYR A 306 -19.05 -10.06 -1.57
C TYR A 306 -18.76 -11.30 -2.40
N TYR A 307 -18.99 -11.19 -3.71
CA TYR A 307 -18.68 -12.19 -4.71
C TYR A 307 -17.39 -11.80 -5.39
N TRP A 308 -16.38 -12.65 -5.34
CA TRP A 308 -15.06 -12.29 -5.85
C TRP A 308 -14.38 -13.43 -6.60
N ALA A 309 -13.50 -13.06 -7.52
CA ALA A 309 -12.67 -14.00 -8.26
C ALA A 309 -11.32 -13.36 -8.63
N LEU A 310 -10.30 -14.20 -8.84
CA LEU A 310 -8.96 -13.78 -9.22
C LEU A 310 -8.74 -13.99 -10.71
N PHE A 311 -8.33 -12.93 -11.39
CA PHE A 311 -7.99 -12.91 -12.81
C PHE A 311 -6.54 -12.53 -13.00
N ASP A 312 -5.86 -13.05 -14.02
CA ASP A 312 -4.60 -12.45 -14.45
C ASP A 312 -4.93 -11.11 -15.12
N LEU A 313 -4.28 -10.01 -14.68
CA LEU A 313 -4.47 -8.71 -15.32
C LEU A 313 -3.53 -8.62 -16.54
N PRO A 314 -4.05 -8.38 -17.76
CA PRO A 314 -3.19 -8.19 -18.92
C PRO A 314 -2.30 -6.94 -18.80
N SER A 315 -1.08 -7.02 -19.33
CA SER A 315 -0.10 -5.94 -19.25
C SER A 315 -0.52 -4.65 -19.95
N HIS A 316 -1.46 -4.67 -20.90
CA HIS A 316 -1.94 -3.45 -21.57
C HIS A 316 -2.77 -2.53 -20.67
N TYR A 317 -3.29 -3.03 -19.52
CA TYR A 317 -3.92 -2.17 -18.50
C TYR A 317 -2.90 -1.31 -17.74
N LEU A 318 -1.64 -1.74 -17.78
CA LEU A 318 -0.52 -1.09 -17.12
C LEU A 318 0.09 -0.11 -18.13
N GLN A 319 -0.12 1.19 -17.91
CA GLN A 319 0.32 2.27 -18.82
C GLN A 319 1.84 2.53 -18.81
N GLY A 320 2.63 1.58 -18.33
CA GLY A 320 4.07 1.73 -18.17
C GLY A 320 4.72 0.43 -17.68
N PRO A 321 6.06 0.37 -17.69
CA PRO A 321 6.78 -0.77 -17.15
C PRO A 321 6.65 -0.84 -15.63
N VAL A 322 6.40 -2.03 -15.10
CA VAL A 322 6.43 -2.30 -13.67
C VAL A 322 7.86 -2.63 -13.26
N TYR A 323 8.41 -1.84 -12.34
CA TYR A 323 9.66 -2.19 -11.67
C TYR A 323 9.34 -3.08 -10.47
N SER A 324 9.76 -4.35 -10.54
CA SER A 324 9.44 -5.36 -9.53
C SER A 324 10.21 -5.15 -8.22
N TYR A 325 9.69 -5.71 -7.12
CA TYR A 325 10.40 -5.65 -5.85
C TYR A 325 11.68 -6.49 -5.86
N ALA A 326 11.71 -7.61 -6.59
CA ALA A 326 12.93 -8.40 -6.79
C ALA A 326 14.04 -7.59 -7.48
N ASP A 327 13.69 -6.81 -8.51
CA ASP A 327 14.65 -5.92 -9.19
C ASP A 327 15.15 -4.83 -8.25
N PHE A 328 14.25 -4.25 -7.45
CA PHE A 328 14.62 -3.27 -6.45
C PHE A 328 15.60 -3.82 -5.42
N LEU A 329 15.34 -4.99 -4.83
CA LEU A 329 16.24 -5.60 -3.85
C LEU A 329 17.62 -5.88 -4.44
N ARG A 330 17.68 -6.34 -5.70
CA ARG A 330 18.93 -6.57 -6.43
C ARG A 330 19.70 -5.27 -6.67
N ASP A 331 19.05 -4.23 -7.18
CA ASP A 331 19.69 -2.94 -7.43
C ASP A 331 20.10 -2.27 -6.11
N HIS A 332 19.30 -2.43 -5.05
CA HIS A 332 19.57 -1.90 -3.73
C HIS A 332 20.82 -2.54 -3.10
N ALA A 333 20.93 -3.87 -3.18
CA ALA A 333 22.13 -4.59 -2.77
C ALA A 333 23.38 -4.19 -3.57
N ALA A 334 23.21 -3.78 -4.83
CA ALA A 334 24.29 -3.26 -5.67
C ALA A 334 24.59 -1.75 -5.46
N GLY A 335 23.82 -1.06 -4.61
CA GLY A 335 23.97 0.39 -4.36
C GLY A 335 23.48 1.29 -5.50
N LEU A 336 22.59 0.80 -6.36
CA LEU A 336 22.09 1.48 -7.56
C LEU A 336 20.72 2.17 -7.37
N THR A 337 20.14 2.09 -6.17
CA THR A 337 18.82 2.67 -5.84
C THR A 337 18.94 3.99 -5.07
N GLY A 338 17.89 4.81 -5.14
CA GLY A 338 17.77 6.09 -4.45
C GLY A 338 17.76 7.28 -5.41
N TYR A 339 17.35 8.44 -4.90
CA TYR A 339 17.44 9.69 -5.65
C TYR A 339 18.91 10.06 -5.89
N PRO A 340 19.31 10.41 -7.13
CA PRO A 340 20.68 10.86 -7.39
C PRO A 340 21.00 12.06 -6.49
N PRO A 341 22.23 12.16 -5.96
CA PRO A 341 22.64 13.31 -5.17
C PRO A 341 22.66 14.56 -6.06
N GLY A 342 21.72 15.49 -5.80
CA GLY A 342 21.74 16.84 -6.33
C GLY A 342 21.10 17.03 -7.72
N TYR A 343 19.87 17.54 -7.71
CA TYR A 343 19.43 18.59 -8.62
C TYR A 343 18.68 19.66 -7.83
#